data_AF-A0A5N4CZA3-F1
#
_entry.id   AF-A0A5N4CZA3-F1
#
_cell.length_a   1.000
_cell.length_b   1.000
_cell.length_c   1.000
_cell.angle_alpha   90.00
_cell.angle_beta   90.00
_cell.angle_gamma   90.00
#
_symmetry.space_group_name_H-M   'P 1'
#
loop_
_entity.id
_entity.type
_entity.pdbx_description
1 polymer ?
#
loop_
_entity_poly.entity_id
_entity_poly.type
_entity_poly.pdbx_seq_one_letter_code
_entity_poly.pdbx_strand_id
1 'polypeptide(L)'
;MAEPAARRCCLGWDFSTQQVKVVAVDAELNVFYEDSTYHLLLKDTGLFAVKNDVNYLTFSIIDMCQTQGGVHVHEDGLTVTSPVLMWVQALDIILEKMKASGFDFSQVLALSGAGQACFSITDCPVWMDSSTTAQCRQLEAAVGGAQALSGLTGSRAYERFTGNQIAKIYQQKPEAYSHTERISLVSSFAASLFLGSYSPIDHSDGESSECRGSISSYYVRRYGFSSGCKVVAFTGDNPASLAGMRLEEGDIAVSLGTSDTLFLWLQEPTPALEGHIFCSPVDPQHYMALLCFKNGSLMREKIRDESASRSWGEFSKALQSTEMGNGGNLGFYFDVMEITPEIIGRHRFTAENREVSAFPGDVEIRALIEGQFMAKKIHAEGLGYRVNFNITLIVPKTKILATGGASHNRDILQVLADVFGAPVYVIDTTNSACVGSAYRAFHGLAAGTGMPFSEVVKLAPNPRLAATPTLGASQIYEALLQRYAKLEQRILTQTREPPERIPQAQAH
;
A
#
# COMPACT_ATOMS: atom_id res chain seq x y z
N MET A 1 -20.86 43.26 -3.90
CA MET A 1 -20.49 41.88 -4.28
C MET A 1 -20.79 41.00 -3.09
N ALA A 2 -21.41 39.82 -3.28
CA ALA A 2 -21.46 38.85 -2.20
C ALA A 2 -20.02 38.41 -1.87
N GLU A 3 -19.73 38.14 -0.60
CA GLU A 3 -18.49 37.41 -0.26
C GLU A 3 -18.52 36.07 -1.00
N PRO A 4 -17.38 35.61 -1.57
CA PRO A 4 -17.30 34.24 -2.06
C PRO A 4 -17.65 33.28 -0.91
N ALA A 5 -18.51 32.31 -1.18
CA ALA A 5 -18.96 31.37 -0.15
C ALA A 5 -17.76 30.72 0.53
N ALA A 6 -17.75 30.72 1.86
CA ALA A 6 -16.63 30.24 2.68
C ALA A 6 -16.33 28.77 2.34
N ARG A 7 -15.19 28.53 1.66
CA ARG A 7 -14.83 27.21 1.10
C ARG A 7 -14.34 26.27 2.20
N ARG A 8 -15.29 25.71 2.94
CA ARG A 8 -15.05 24.69 3.96
C ARG A 8 -14.31 23.49 3.39
N CYS A 9 -13.35 22.98 4.14
CA CYS A 9 -12.49 21.88 3.70
C CYS A 9 -12.11 20.92 4.82
N CYS A 10 -11.64 19.73 4.43
CA CYS A 10 -10.88 18.85 5.32
C CYS A 10 -9.44 18.71 4.82
N LEU A 11 -8.51 18.53 5.76
CA LEU A 11 -7.10 18.24 5.44
C LEU A 11 -6.80 16.74 5.54
N GLY A 12 -6.13 16.22 4.53
CA GLY A 12 -5.62 14.86 4.49
C GLY A 12 -4.10 14.84 4.48
N TRP A 13 -3.50 14.22 5.49
CA TRP A 13 -2.04 14.21 5.72
C TRP A 13 -1.41 12.85 5.45
N ASP A 14 -0.17 12.84 4.95
CA ASP A 14 0.63 11.62 4.72
C ASP A 14 2.10 11.89 5.05
N PHE A 15 2.58 11.44 6.22
CA PHE A 15 4.00 11.49 6.59
C PHE A 15 4.65 10.17 6.18
N SER A 16 4.81 10.03 4.86
CA SER A 16 5.52 8.93 4.22
C SER A 16 7.01 8.88 4.62
N THR A 17 7.71 7.82 4.20
CA THR A 17 9.16 7.68 4.44
C THR A 17 9.97 8.87 3.90
N GLN A 18 9.67 9.35 2.69
CA GLN A 18 10.49 10.34 1.98
C GLN A 18 10.01 11.80 2.12
N GLN A 19 8.78 12.02 2.56
CA GLN A 19 8.16 13.35 2.63
C GLN A 19 6.93 13.38 3.55
N VAL A 20 6.63 14.55 4.11
CA VAL A 20 5.29 14.90 4.62
C VAL A 20 4.50 15.58 3.51
N LYS A 21 3.28 15.12 3.24
CA LYS A 21 2.34 15.71 2.28
C LYS A 21 1.04 16.12 2.96
N VAL A 22 0.37 17.11 2.38
CA VAL A 22 -0.99 17.53 2.74
C VAL A 22 -1.81 17.82 1.49
N VAL A 23 -3.09 17.45 1.51
CA VAL A 23 -4.09 17.93 0.55
C VAL A 23 -5.24 18.60 1.29
N ALA A 24 -5.82 19.65 0.72
CA ALA A 24 -7.11 20.19 1.16
C ALA A 24 -8.20 19.82 0.15
N VAL A 25 -9.28 19.24 0.67
CA VAL A 25 -10.44 18.78 -0.10
C VAL A 25 -11.66 19.59 0.33
N ASP A 26 -12.42 20.14 -0.62
CA ASP A 26 -13.63 20.90 -0.33
C ASP A 26 -14.86 20.01 -0.06
N ALA A 27 -15.98 20.63 0.34
CA ALA A 27 -17.23 19.92 0.65
C ALA A 27 -17.81 19.18 -0.58
N GLU A 28 -17.45 19.60 -1.78
CA GLU A 28 -17.76 18.97 -3.06
C GLU A 28 -16.77 17.83 -3.41
N LEU A 29 -15.86 17.48 -2.49
CA LEU A 29 -14.86 16.41 -2.57
C LEU A 29 -13.77 16.57 -3.65
N ASN A 30 -13.51 17.81 -4.06
CA ASN A 30 -12.42 18.16 -4.97
C ASN A 30 -11.17 18.56 -4.20
N VAL A 31 -10.02 18.03 -4.62
CA VAL A 31 -8.72 18.54 -4.16
C VAL A 31 -8.50 19.92 -4.78
N PHE A 32 -8.08 20.89 -3.97
CA PHE A 32 -7.86 22.27 -4.43
C PHE A 32 -6.57 22.91 -3.95
N TYR A 33 -5.87 22.24 -3.04
CA TYR A 33 -4.58 22.65 -2.52
C TYR A 33 -3.79 21.39 -2.20
N GLU A 34 -2.52 21.37 -2.59
CA GLU A 34 -1.57 20.30 -2.26
C GLU A 34 -0.23 20.94 -1.90
N ASP A 35 0.45 20.43 -0.89
CA ASP A 35 1.84 20.80 -0.59
C ASP A 35 2.61 19.60 -0.01
N SER A 36 3.94 19.66 -0.06
CA SER A 36 4.87 18.61 0.38
C SER A 36 6.16 19.17 0.95
N THR A 37 6.79 18.43 1.87
CA THR A 37 8.14 18.71 2.38
C THR A 37 8.94 17.41 2.34
N TYR A 38 10.02 17.41 1.56
CA TYR A 38 10.90 16.25 1.37
C TYR A 38 11.95 16.13 2.47
N HIS A 39 12.32 14.90 2.82
CA HIS A 39 13.28 14.55 3.87
C HIS A 39 14.74 14.44 3.38
N LEU A 40 15.04 14.85 2.14
CA LEU A 40 16.30 14.56 1.45
C LEU A 40 17.33 15.69 1.52
N LEU A 41 18.60 15.31 1.66
CA LEU A 41 19.76 16.17 1.40
C LEU A 41 19.78 16.67 -0.05
N LEU A 42 19.72 17.99 -0.27
CA LEU A 42 19.85 18.65 -1.57
C LEU A 42 21.32 18.73 -2.03
N LYS A 43 22.02 17.60 -2.18
CA LYS A 43 23.41 17.57 -2.68
C LYS A 43 23.58 17.07 -4.11
N ASP A 44 22.81 16.07 -4.54
CA ASP A 44 23.10 15.36 -5.81
C ASP A 44 22.13 15.65 -6.97
N THR A 45 21.09 16.46 -6.76
CA THR A 45 20.05 16.72 -7.80
C THR A 45 20.31 17.94 -8.68
N GLY A 46 21.30 18.78 -8.36
CA GLY A 46 21.58 20.03 -9.09
C GLY A 46 20.46 21.08 -9.05
N LEU A 47 19.36 20.82 -8.34
CA LEU A 47 18.27 21.76 -8.14
C LEU A 47 18.69 22.82 -7.11
N PHE A 48 19.25 23.92 -7.62
CA PHE A 48 19.40 25.14 -6.83
C PHE A 48 18.08 25.53 -6.18
N ALA A 49 18.18 25.96 -4.91
CA ALA A 49 17.10 26.47 -4.07
C ALA A 49 15.89 27.00 -4.85
N VAL A 50 14.76 26.31 -4.73
CA VAL A 50 13.48 26.86 -5.16
C VAL A 50 13.20 28.08 -4.29
N LYS A 51 13.31 29.27 -4.90
CA LYS A 51 12.83 30.54 -4.36
C LYS A 51 11.46 30.35 -3.70
N ASN A 52 11.39 30.58 -2.40
CA ASN A 52 10.29 31.25 -1.70
C ASN A 52 10.79 31.66 -0.32
N ASP A 53 10.41 32.86 0.13
CA ASP A 53 11.01 33.57 1.26
C ASP A 53 10.63 33.00 2.64
N VAL A 54 11.13 31.79 2.95
CA VAL A 54 11.06 31.18 4.29
C VAL A 54 12.48 31.01 4.83
N ASN A 55 12.75 31.61 5.99
CA ASN A 55 14.10 31.86 6.52
C ASN A 55 15.07 30.65 6.48
N TYR A 56 16.32 30.94 6.08
CA TYR A 56 17.45 30.01 5.99
C TYR A 56 17.77 29.19 7.26
N LEU A 57 17.29 29.61 8.43
CA LEU A 57 17.47 28.89 9.70
C LEU A 57 16.70 27.57 9.76
N THR A 58 15.57 27.47 9.04
CA THR A 58 14.64 26.33 9.12
C THR A 58 15.12 25.08 8.39
N PHE A 59 16.15 25.15 7.56
CA PHE A 59 16.72 24.00 6.85
C PHE A 59 17.63 23.11 7.72
N SER A 60 18.10 23.64 8.86
CA SER A 60 19.24 23.09 9.58
C SER A 60 19.10 21.66 10.10
N ILE A 61 17.96 21.27 10.71
CA ILE A 61 17.83 19.95 11.35
C ILE A 61 17.59 18.80 10.33
N ILE A 62 16.78 18.98 9.27
CA ILE A 62 16.63 17.95 8.21
C ILE A 62 17.98 17.67 7.52
N ASP A 63 18.76 18.70 7.21
CA ASP A 63 20.11 18.53 6.64
C ASP A 63 21.08 17.87 7.65
N MET A 64 20.93 18.15 8.96
CA MET A 64 21.69 17.45 10.01
C MET A 64 21.30 15.98 10.18
N CYS A 65 20.09 15.57 9.80
CA CYS A 65 19.65 14.17 9.90
C CYS A 65 20.36 13.25 8.89
N GLN A 66 21.02 13.77 7.85
CA GLN A 66 21.86 12.99 6.91
C GLN A 66 21.21 11.71 6.33
N THR A 67 19.90 11.73 6.07
CA THR A 67 19.19 10.55 5.56
C THR A 67 19.38 10.37 4.05
N GLN A 68 19.30 9.12 3.58
CA GLN A 68 19.18 8.78 2.17
C GLN A 68 17.82 8.11 1.95
N GLY A 69 16.98 8.65 1.05
CA GLY A 69 15.61 8.15 0.89
C GLY A 69 14.72 8.35 2.12
N GLY A 70 15.06 9.30 3.01
CA GLY A 70 14.35 9.52 4.28
C GLY A 70 14.74 8.56 5.42
N VAL A 71 15.71 7.66 5.19
CA VAL A 71 16.14 6.65 6.18
C VAL A 71 17.65 6.61 6.39
N HIS A 72 18.05 5.91 7.45
CA HIS A 72 19.37 5.34 7.65
C HIS A 72 19.30 3.83 7.50
N VAL A 73 20.13 3.26 6.63
CA VAL A 73 20.44 1.83 6.62
C VAL A 73 21.72 1.66 7.45
N HIS A 74 21.67 0.82 8.47
CA HIS A 74 22.78 0.63 9.41
C HIS A 74 23.86 -0.32 8.84
N GLU A 75 25.01 -0.41 9.50
CA GLU A 75 26.14 -1.25 9.07
C GLU A 75 25.80 -2.74 8.93
N ASP A 76 24.76 -3.23 9.60
CA ASP A 76 24.28 -4.61 9.50
C ASP A 76 23.52 -4.90 8.19
N GLY A 77 23.14 -3.87 7.42
CA GLY A 77 22.36 -3.99 6.18
C GLY A 77 20.91 -4.45 6.38
N LEU A 78 20.43 -4.56 7.62
CA LEU A 78 19.11 -5.10 7.98
C LEU A 78 18.27 -4.15 8.83
N THR A 79 18.93 -3.42 9.73
CA THR A 79 18.30 -2.40 10.58
C THR A 79 18.11 -1.13 9.74
N VAL A 80 16.86 -0.65 9.67
CA VAL A 80 16.50 0.54 8.89
C VAL A 80 15.64 1.47 9.73
N THR A 81 16.12 2.70 9.94
CA THR A 81 15.49 3.67 10.84
C THR A 81 15.32 5.03 10.19
N SER A 82 14.56 5.91 10.83
CA SER A 82 14.52 7.34 10.51
C SER A 82 14.57 8.17 11.80
N PRO A 83 15.32 9.30 11.81
CA PRO A 83 15.33 10.23 12.95
C PRO A 83 14.01 10.96 13.08
N VAL A 84 13.41 10.96 14.27
CA VAL A 84 12.02 11.43 14.35
C VAL A 84 11.85 12.95 14.38
N LEU A 85 12.84 13.67 14.92
CA LEU A 85 12.80 15.14 14.93
C LEU A 85 12.67 15.72 13.50
N MET A 86 13.11 14.96 12.49
CA MET A 86 12.90 15.25 11.07
C MET A 86 11.40 15.39 10.70
N TRP A 87 10.53 14.51 11.19
CA TRP A 87 9.09 14.56 10.87
C TRP A 87 8.36 15.66 11.63
N VAL A 88 8.74 15.91 12.89
CA VAL A 88 8.20 17.04 13.68
C VAL A 88 8.55 18.37 12.99
N GLN A 89 9.80 18.53 12.58
CA GLN A 89 10.24 19.72 11.85
C GLN A 89 9.62 19.81 10.44
N ALA A 90 9.46 18.70 9.73
CA ALA A 90 8.78 18.68 8.43
C ALA A 90 7.32 19.15 8.54
N LEU A 91 6.64 18.82 9.65
CA LEU A 91 5.30 19.35 9.97
C LEU A 91 5.31 20.87 10.23
N ASP A 92 6.29 21.39 10.98
CA ASP A 92 6.45 22.84 11.16
C ASP A 92 6.70 23.54 9.82
N ILE A 93 7.62 23.00 8.98
CA ILE A 93 7.97 23.57 7.68
C ILE A 93 6.76 23.63 6.74
N ILE A 94 6.00 22.53 6.61
CA ILE A 94 4.83 22.51 5.72
C ILE A 94 3.70 23.42 6.22
N LEU A 95 3.48 23.53 7.54
CA LEU A 95 2.49 24.47 8.09
C LEU A 95 2.87 25.94 7.88
N GLU A 96 4.16 26.30 8.02
CA GLU A 96 4.63 27.65 7.70
C GLU A 96 4.61 27.92 6.18
N LYS A 97 4.90 26.93 5.32
CA LYS A 97 4.71 27.05 3.86
C LYS A 97 3.25 27.29 3.49
N MET A 98 2.32 26.51 4.04
CA MET A 98 0.87 26.71 3.88
C MET A 98 0.46 28.13 4.25
N LYS A 99 0.88 28.60 5.43
CA LYS A 99 0.65 29.97 5.91
C LYS A 99 1.24 31.03 4.98
N ALA A 100 2.48 30.87 4.53
CA ALA A 100 3.15 31.78 3.60
C ALA A 100 2.48 31.83 2.22
N SER A 101 1.88 30.72 1.77
CA SER A 101 1.08 30.65 0.54
C SER A 101 -0.30 31.31 0.66
N GLY A 102 -0.70 31.78 1.85
CA GLY A 102 -2.01 32.40 2.10
C GLY A 102 -3.14 31.40 2.34
N PHE A 103 -2.84 30.16 2.74
CA PHE A 103 -3.87 29.15 3.04
C PHE A 103 -4.76 29.57 4.23
N ASP A 104 -6.07 29.60 4.02
CA ASP A 104 -7.04 29.98 5.06
C ASP A 104 -7.40 28.79 5.97
N PHE A 105 -6.64 28.64 7.04
CA PHE A 105 -6.86 27.62 8.07
C PHE A 105 -8.21 27.74 8.80
N SER A 106 -8.91 28.89 8.74
CA SER A 106 -10.21 29.06 9.40
C SER A 106 -11.34 28.26 8.73
N GLN A 107 -11.11 27.79 7.51
CA GLN A 107 -12.06 26.95 6.76
C GLN A 107 -11.99 25.46 7.10
N VAL A 108 -10.93 25.01 7.77
CA VAL A 108 -10.71 23.59 8.06
C VAL A 108 -11.72 23.10 9.10
N LEU A 109 -12.58 22.17 8.68
CA LEU A 109 -13.60 21.54 9.53
C LEU A 109 -13.04 20.32 10.28
N ALA A 110 -12.22 19.52 9.61
CA ALA A 110 -11.57 18.36 10.20
C ALA A 110 -10.24 18.04 9.51
N LEU A 111 -9.41 17.24 10.17
CA LEU A 111 -8.19 16.66 9.61
C LEU A 111 -8.00 15.20 10.04
N SER A 112 -7.33 14.43 9.18
CA SER A 112 -6.88 13.06 9.43
C SER A 112 -5.60 12.79 8.61
N GLY A 113 -4.91 11.67 8.83
CA GLY A 113 -3.75 11.30 8.05
C GLY A 113 -3.12 9.95 8.40
N ALA A 114 -1.86 9.80 7.99
CA ALA A 114 -0.90 8.77 8.39
C ALA A 114 0.45 9.45 8.72
N GLY A 115 1.31 8.95 9.64
CA GLY A 115 2.68 9.49 9.73
C GLY A 115 3.58 9.24 10.97
N GLN A 116 4.89 9.05 10.83
CA GLN A 116 5.78 8.37 11.83
C GLN A 116 6.28 9.20 13.07
N ALA A 117 6.87 8.56 14.12
CA ALA A 117 6.64 8.91 15.56
C ALA A 117 7.83 9.07 16.57
N CYS A 118 7.80 10.04 17.52
CA CYS A 118 8.94 10.58 18.34
C CYS A 118 9.00 10.11 19.81
N PHE A 119 10.17 9.64 20.30
CA PHE A 119 10.30 8.99 21.61
C PHE A 119 11.68 9.10 22.30
N SER A 120 11.76 8.45 23.47
CA SER A 120 12.94 7.87 24.15
C SER A 120 13.93 7.11 23.25
N ILE A 121 13.52 6.78 22.03
CA ILE A 121 14.35 6.26 20.94
C ILE A 121 14.41 7.35 19.85
N THR A 122 15.62 7.80 19.52
CA THR A 122 15.89 8.84 18.50
C THR A 122 15.60 8.39 17.08
N ASP A 123 15.88 7.11 16.81
CA ASP A 123 15.87 6.49 15.49
C ASP A 123 14.85 5.36 15.47
N CYS A 124 13.67 5.65 14.93
CA CYS A 124 12.57 4.69 14.94
C CYS A 124 12.69 3.69 13.80
N PRO A 125 12.48 2.38 14.05
CA PRO A 125 12.45 1.38 12.98
C PRO A 125 11.28 1.65 12.04
N VAL A 126 11.53 1.56 10.73
CA VAL A 126 10.53 1.83 9.69
C VAL A 126 10.11 0.53 9.00
N TRP A 127 9.12 0.58 8.10
CA TRP A 127 8.58 -0.60 7.42
C TRP A 127 9.60 -1.42 6.60
N MET A 128 10.77 -0.83 6.29
CA MET A 128 11.88 -1.49 5.58
C MET A 128 12.82 -2.28 6.50
N ASP A 129 12.67 -2.19 7.83
CA ASP A 129 13.50 -2.93 8.78
C ASP A 129 13.24 -4.45 8.68
N SER A 130 14.33 -5.22 8.58
CA SER A 130 14.33 -6.68 8.41
C SER A 130 15.19 -7.39 9.47
N SER A 131 15.43 -6.73 10.61
CA SER A 131 16.44 -7.12 11.60
C SER A 131 15.93 -8.01 12.75
N THR A 132 14.65 -8.36 12.77
CA THR A 132 13.94 -8.93 13.94
C THR A 132 13.51 -10.39 13.78
N THR A 133 14.10 -11.14 12.84
CA THR A 133 13.74 -12.55 12.56
C THR A 133 13.81 -13.44 13.82
N ALA A 134 14.70 -13.13 14.76
CA ALA A 134 14.77 -13.83 16.05
C ALA A 134 13.51 -13.61 16.90
N GLN A 135 13.03 -12.37 16.99
CA GLN A 135 11.81 -12.00 17.70
C GLN A 135 10.56 -12.55 17.00
N CYS A 136 10.54 -12.56 15.65
CA CYS A 136 9.47 -13.21 14.89
C CYS A 136 9.32 -14.69 15.28
N ARG A 137 10.42 -15.45 15.31
CA ARG A 137 10.41 -16.87 15.71
C ARG A 137 10.02 -17.07 17.17
N GLN A 138 10.44 -16.17 18.07
CA GLN A 138 10.03 -16.19 19.48
C GLN A 138 8.52 -15.96 19.63
N LEU A 139 7.96 -14.98 18.92
CA LEU A 139 6.52 -14.67 18.95
C LEU A 139 5.70 -15.83 18.37
N GLU A 140 6.06 -16.35 17.19
CA GLU A 140 5.38 -17.51 16.60
C GLU A 140 5.42 -18.72 17.55
N ALA A 141 6.57 -19.03 18.15
CA ALA A 141 6.68 -20.13 19.11
C ALA A 141 5.83 -19.91 20.37
N ALA A 142 5.76 -18.68 20.89
CA ALA A 142 5.02 -18.35 22.11
C ALA A 142 3.50 -18.48 21.96
N VAL A 143 2.94 -18.32 20.75
CA VAL A 143 1.48 -18.40 20.50
C VAL A 143 1.03 -19.71 19.83
N GLY A 144 1.91 -20.69 19.68
CA GLY A 144 1.57 -22.01 19.10
C GLY A 144 1.80 -22.14 17.59
N GLY A 145 2.55 -21.23 16.98
CA GLY A 145 3.02 -21.30 15.59
C GLY A 145 2.54 -20.16 14.69
N ALA A 146 3.15 -20.05 13.51
CA ALA A 146 2.87 -19.01 12.53
C ALA A 146 1.38 -18.91 12.13
N GLN A 147 0.70 -20.05 11.95
CA GLN A 147 -0.72 -20.08 11.60
C GLN A 147 -1.63 -19.69 12.77
N ALA A 148 -1.25 -20.00 14.00
CA ALA A 148 -1.98 -19.57 15.20
C ALA A 148 -1.86 -18.06 15.39
N LEU A 149 -0.66 -17.50 15.18
CA LEU A 149 -0.45 -16.04 15.15
C LEU A 149 -1.31 -15.37 14.07
N SER A 150 -1.31 -15.91 12.85
CA SER A 150 -2.12 -15.37 11.74
C SER A 150 -3.63 -15.41 12.04
N GLY A 151 -4.13 -16.50 12.64
CA GLY A 151 -5.51 -16.59 13.09
C GLY A 151 -5.90 -15.57 14.18
N LEU A 152 -4.93 -15.06 14.95
CA LEU A 152 -5.14 -14.06 16.00
C LEU A 152 -5.00 -12.61 15.50
N THR A 153 -4.13 -12.35 14.53
CA THR A 153 -3.70 -10.98 14.16
C THR A 153 -3.91 -10.63 12.68
N GLY A 154 -4.34 -11.58 11.85
CA GLY A 154 -4.40 -11.43 10.40
C GLY A 154 -3.04 -11.56 9.68
N SER A 155 -1.96 -11.93 10.37
CA SER A 155 -0.65 -12.18 9.77
C SER A 155 0.23 -13.10 10.62
N ARG A 156 1.07 -13.91 9.97
CA ARG A 156 2.23 -14.52 10.67
C ARG A 156 3.24 -13.44 11.11
N ALA A 157 4.32 -13.82 11.78
CA ALA A 157 5.31 -12.82 12.19
C ALA A 157 6.17 -12.36 11.01
N TYR A 158 6.20 -11.05 10.77
CA TYR A 158 7.09 -10.38 9.82
C TYR A 158 7.96 -9.38 10.55
N GLU A 159 9.20 -9.19 10.09
CA GLU A 159 10.22 -8.42 10.82
C GLU A 159 9.80 -6.96 11.08
N ARG A 160 9.23 -6.32 10.07
CA ARG A 160 8.73 -4.94 10.16
C ARG A 160 7.52 -4.74 11.07
N PHE A 161 6.87 -5.81 11.55
CA PHE A 161 5.67 -5.67 12.38
C PHE A 161 6.04 -5.20 13.80
N THR A 162 5.31 -4.22 14.29
CA THR A 162 5.68 -3.39 15.45
C THR A 162 5.94 -4.21 16.72
N GLY A 163 5.21 -5.30 16.96
CA GLY A 163 5.45 -6.18 18.11
C GLY A 163 6.86 -6.78 18.13
N ASN A 164 7.42 -7.15 16.98
CA ASN A 164 8.77 -7.70 16.87
C ASN A 164 9.84 -6.61 17.07
N GLN A 165 9.56 -5.40 16.57
CA GLN A 165 10.41 -4.23 16.77
C GLN A 165 10.44 -3.77 18.24
N ILE A 166 9.29 -3.76 18.91
CA ILE A 166 9.17 -3.51 20.35
C ILE A 166 9.96 -4.56 21.13
N ALA A 167 9.83 -5.85 20.79
CA ALA A 167 10.59 -6.92 21.44
C ALA A 167 12.11 -6.75 21.27
N LYS A 168 12.60 -6.33 20.08
CA LYS A 168 14.01 -6.00 19.85
C LYS A 168 14.46 -4.83 20.73
N ILE A 169 13.68 -3.74 20.80
CA ILE A 169 13.98 -2.57 21.64
C ILE A 169 14.00 -2.93 23.12
N TYR A 170 13.04 -3.70 23.61
CA TYR A 170 13.01 -4.21 24.99
C TYR A 170 14.26 -5.05 25.32
N GLN A 171 14.68 -5.94 24.40
CA GLN A 171 15.83 -6.82 24.60
C GLN A 171 17.18 -6.08 24.51
N GLN A 172 17.32 -5.11 23.59
CA GLN A 172 18.59 -4.44 23.29
C GLN A 172 18.78 -3.10 24.00
N LYS A 173 17.68 -2.39 24.31
CA LYS A 173 17.66 -1.06 24.95
C LYS A 173 16.67 -1.04 26.14
N PRO A 174 16.80 -1.95 27.12
CA PRO A 174 15.83 -2.11 28.21
C PRO A 174 15.66 -0.84 29.06
N GLU A 175 16.71 -0.04 29.24
CA GLU A 175 16.64 1.24 29.95
C GLU A 175 15.75 2.25 29.19
N ALA A 176 15.97 2.43 27.90
CA ALA A 176 15.13 3.32 27.08
C ALA A 176 13.67 2.85 27.06
N TYR A 177 13.44 1.53 26.95
CA TYR A 177 12.11 0.94 27.08
C TYR A 177 11.48 1.23 28.46
N SER A 178 12.23 1.11 29.56
CA SER A 178 11.72 1.40 30.91
C SER A 178 11.37 2.88 31.13
N HIS A 179 12.01 3.79 30.39
CA HIS A 179 11.70 5.22 30.35
C HIS A 179 10.61 5.58 29.30
N THR A 180 9.96 4.61 28.67
CA THR A 180 8.94 4.84 27.63
C THR A 180 7.53 4.71 28.20
N GLU A 181 6.88 5.85 28.49
CA GLU A 181 5.50 5.87 29.02
C GLU A 181 4.41 5.56 27.97
N ARG A 182 4.72 5.79 26.68
CA ARG A 182 3.81 5.58 25.56
C ARG A 182 4.59 5.11 24.33
N ILE A 183 4.11 4.04 23.72
CA ILE A 183 4.48 3.64 22.35
C ILE A 183 3.27 3.97 21.48
N SER A 184 3.49 4.76 20.43
CA SER A 184 2.48 5.07 19.44
C SER A 184 2.92 4.48 18.11
N LEU A 185 1.97 3.93 17.34
CA LEU A 185 2.21 3.82 15.91
C LEU A 185 2.33 5.20 15.30
N VAL A 186 3.00 5.19 14.17
CA VAL A 186 2.97 6.16 13.08
C VAL A 186 1.69 6.99 13.08
N SER A 187 0.65 6.55 12.38
CA SER A 187 -0.73 7.05 12.42
C SER A 187 -1.08 7.86 13.69
N SER A 188 -1.12 7.19 14.85
CA SER A 188 -1.50 7.77 16.14
C SER A 188 -0.58 8.86 16.69
N PHE A 189 0.72 8.87 16.36
CA PHE A 189 1.61 9.96 16.77
C PHE A 189 1.32 11.25 16.01
N ALA A 190 1.16 11.19 14.68
CA ALA A 190 0.83 12.36 13.89
C ALA A 190 -0.51 12.97 14.38
N ALA A 191 -1.50 12.13 14.69
CA ALA A 191 -2.73 12.55 15.37
C ALA A 191 -2.46 13.22 16.73
N SER A 192 -1.55 12.66 17.53
CA SER A 192 -1.19 13.19 18.86
C SER A 192 -0.59 14.59 18.79
N LEU A 193 0.20 14.89 17.75
CA LEU A 193 0.71 16.25 17.51
C LEU A 193 -0.45 17.23 17.33
N PHE A 194 -1.40 16.93 16.43
CA PHE A 194 -2.56 17.80 16.17
C PHE A 194 -3.49 17.94 17.38
N LEU A 195 -3.67 16.89 18.19
CA LEU A 195 -4.45 16.92 19.43
C LEU A 195 -3.75 17.68 20.57
N GLY A 196 -2.42 17.70 20.61
CA GLY A 196 -1.66 18.17 21.77
C GLY A 196 -1.77 17.23 22.99
N SER A 197 -2.14 15.98 22.76
CA SER A 197 -2.32 14.90 23.75
C SER A 197 -2.27 13.55 23.03
N TYR A 198 -2.13 12.42 23.75
CA TYR A 198 -2.00 11.11 23.10
C TYR A 198 -3.28 10.67 22.38
N SER A 199 -3.16 10.40 21.09
CA SER A 199 -4.17 9.64 20.33
C SER A 199 -4.11 8.14 20.67
N PRO A 200 -5.24 7.43 20.61
CA PRO A 200 -5.27 6.00 20.33
C PRO A 200 -4.86 5.70 18.86
N ILE A 201 -4.73 4.41 18.55
CA ILE A 201 -4.44 3.77 17.25
C ILE A 201 -5.82 3.36 16.61
N ASP A 202 -6.05 3.30 15.27
CA ASP A 202 -7.40 3.38 14.56
C ASP A 202 -7.86 2.24 13.60
N HIS A 203 -9.14 1.78 13.48
CA HIS A 203 -9.56 0.33 13.35
C HIS A 203 -8.84 -0.64 12.41
N SER A 204 -8.24 -0.17 11.35
CA SER A 204 -7.14 -0.86 10.67
C SER A 204 -5.89 -1.09 11.57
N ASP A 205 -6.02 -0.89 12.88
CA ASP A 205 -5.04 -0.40 13.88
C ASP A 205 -5.76 -0.19 15.29
N GLY A 206 -7.08 0.19 15.39
CA GLY A 206 -7.99 0.34 16.61
C GLY A 206 -9.22 1.37 16.68
N GLU A 207 -10.42 1.15 16.09
CA GLU A 207 -11.55 2.13 15.82
C GLU A 207 -11.28 3.33 14.87
N SER A 208 -11.95 3.48 13.70
CA SER A 208 -11.42 4.28 12.56
C SER A 208 -12.17 5.56 12.14
N SER A 209 -13.48 5.71 12.34
CA SER A 209 -14.23 6.91 11.93
C SER A 209 -14.52 7.88 13.10
N GLU A 210 -14.04 7.55 14.31
CA GLU A 210 -14.30 8.34 15.50
C GLU A 210 -13.54 9.68 15.51
N CYS A 211 -14.25 10.75 15.86
CA CYS A 211 -13.67 12.05 16.16
C CYS A 211 -12.97 12.00 17.54
N ARG A 212 -11.64 11.88 17.55
CA ARG A 212 -10.84 11.72 18.77
C ARG A 212 -10.72 12.99 19.62
N GLY A 213 -10.95 14.16 19.03
CA GLY A 213 -10.93 15.43 19.75
C GLY A 213 -11.06 16.67 18.84
N SER A 214 -10.99 17.84 19.44
CA SER A 214 -10.74 19.10 18.69
C SER A 214 -9.24 19.34 18.59
N ILE A 215 -8.81 20.06 17.55
CA ILE A 215 -7.41 20.45 17.34
C ILE A 215 -6.85 21.26 18.52
N SER A 216 -5.57 21.08 18.84
CA SER A 216 -4.91 21.79 19.93
C SER A 216 -4.98 23.31 19.76
N SER A 217 -5.19 24.00 20.88
CA SER A 217 -5.15 25.48 20.98
C SER A 217 -3.81 26.10 20.52
N TYR A 218 -2.76 25.29 20.37
CA TYR A 218 -1.53 25.68 19.65
C TYR A 218 -1.83 26.10 18.20
N TYR A 219 -2.47 25.22 17.41
CA TYR A 219 -2.72 25.47 15.99
C TYR A 219 -3.75 26.58 15.76
N VAL A 220 -4.75 26.67 16.64
CA VAL A 220 -5.72 27.78 16.68
C VAL A 220 -4.99 29.12 16.80
N ARG A 221 -4.05 29.26 17.75
CA ARG A 221 -3.33 30.52 18.00
C ARG A 221 -2.21 30.81 17.00
N ARG A 222 -1.51 29.79 16.48
CA ARG A 222 -0.33 29.96 15.61
C ARG A 222 -0.68 30.10 14.12
N TYR A 223 -1.67 29.34 13.66
CA TYR A 223 -2.03 29.21 12.24
C TYR A 223 -3.45 29.69 11.93
N GLY A 224 -4.32 29.84 12.93
CA GLY A 224 -5.69 30.36 12.72
C GLY A 224 -6.75 29.28 12.42
N PHE A 225 -6.49 28.01 12.79
CA PHE A 225 -7.50 26.96 12.72
C PHE A 225 -8.73 27.31 13.57
N SER A 226 -9.91 26.89 13.11
CA SER A 226 -11.12 26.91 13.95
C SER A 226 -10.94 26.07 15.21
N SER A 227 -11.35 26.58 16.37
CA SER A 227 -11.38 25.80 17.63
C SER A 227 -12.39 24.63 17.59
N GLY A 228 -13.32 24.66 16.64
CA GLY A 228 -14.21 23.54 16.34
C GLY A 228 -13.62 22.48 15.41
N CYS A 229 -12.43 22.71 14.82
CA CYS A 229 -11.79 21.77 13.91
C CYS A 229 -11.53 20.42 14.58
N LYS A 230 -11.98 19.34 13.95
CA LYS A 230 -11.91 17.98 14.50
C LYS A 230 -10.67 17.22 14.04
N VAL A 231 -10.07 16.46 14.95
CA VAL A 231 -9.08 15.45 14.61
C VAL A 231 -9.81 14.11 14.56
N VAL A 232 -9.98 13.59 13.34
CA VAL A 232 -10.46 12.22 13.11
C VAL A 232 -9.25 11.29 13.21
N ALA A 233 -9.50 10.07 13.65
CA ALA A 233 -8.44 9.09 13.85
C ALA A 233 -7.54 8.94 12.59
N PHE A 234 -6.23 8.83 12.83
CA PHE A 234 -5.22 8.62 11.78
C PHE A 234 -4.99 7.12 11.59
N THR A 235 -4.74 6.71 10.33
CA THR A 235 -4.66 5.30 9.92
C THR A 235 -3.37 5.03 9.13
N GLY A 236 -3.12 3.78 8.74
CA GLY A 236 -2.01 3.42 7.87
C GLY A 236 -2.17 3.98 6.43
N ASP A 237 -1.07 4.14 5.70
CA ASP A 237 -1.05 4.66 4.33
C ASP A 237 -1.88 3.80 3.34
N ASN A 238 -1.77 2.48 3.45
CA ASN A 238 -2.50 1.51 2.63
C ASN A 238 -4.00 1.49 2.96
N PRO A 239 -4.43 1.42 4.25
CA PRO A 239 -5.81 1.70 4.65
C PRO A 239 -6.35 3.05 4.17
N ALA A 240 -5.59 4.14 4.30
CA ALA A 240 -5.99 5.45 3.78
C ALA A 240 -6.16 5.41 2.24
N SER A 241 -5.28 4.73 1.53
CA SER A 241 -5.38 4.55 0.07
C SER A 241 -6.62 3.73 -0.33
N LEU A 242 -7.01 2.70 0.44
CA LEU A 242 -8.28 1.98 0.22
C LEU A 242 -9.49 2.92 0.33
N ALA A 243 -9.51 3.79 1.35
CA ALA A 243 -10.55 4.80 1.52
C ALA A 243 -10.55 5.83 0.36
N GLY A 244 -9.38 6.29 -0.08
CA GLY A 244 -9.22 7.22 -1.21
C GLY A 244 -9.62 6.61 -2.56
N MET A 245 -9.39 5.32 -2.74
CA MET A 245 -9.84 4.53 -3.89
C MET A 245 -11.33 4.17 -3.82
N ARG A 246 -12.00 4.40 -2.67
CA ARG A 246 -13.43 4.14 -2.47
C ARG A 246 -13.82 2.69 -2.77
N LEU A 247 -12.97 1.74 -2.36
CA LEU A 247 -13.30 0.31 -2.51
C LEU A 247 -14.53 -0.04 -1.67
N GLU A 248 -15.38 -0.90 -2.21
CA GLU A 248 -16.57 -1.43 -1.56
C GLU A 248 -16.52 -2.96 -1.48
N GLU A 249 -17.56 -3.56 -0.92
CA GLU A 249 -17.73 -5.01 -0.77
C GLU A 249 -17.63 -5.78 -2.10
N GLY A 250 -16.52 -6.51 -2.26
CA GLY A 250 -16.17 -7.28 -3.44
C GLY A 250 -15.28 -6.55 -4.45
N ASP A 251 -14.87 -5.31 -4.17
CA ASP A 251 -13.89 -4.58 -4.99
C ASP A 251 -12.44 -4.94 -4.64
N ILE A 252 -11.54 -4.69 -5.59
CA ILE A 252 -10.08 -4.78 -5.39
C ILE A 252 -9.36 -3.58 -5.99
N ALA A 253 -8.14 -3.32 -5.53
CA ALA A 253 -7.21 -2.44 -6.25
C ALA A 253 -5.85 -3.11 -6.48
N VAL A 254 -5.23 -2.80 -7.62
CA VAL A 254 -3.90 -3.27 -8.00
C VAL A 254 -2.99 -2.07 -8.22
N SER A 255 -2.03 -1.87 -7.31
CA SER A 255 -0.95 -0.91 -7.48
C SER A 255 0.20 -1.59 -8.20
N LEU A 256 0.51 -1.15 -9.43
CA LEU A 256 1.49 -1.76 -10.33
C LEU A 256 2.82 -0.99 -10.31
N GLY A 257 3.59 -1.15 -9.24
CA GLY A 257 4.87 -0.47 -8.99
C GLY A 257 6.09 -1.38 -9.17
N THR A 258 7.23 -0.99 -8.56
CA THR A 258 8.46 -1.80 -8.47
C THR A 258 8.16 -3.18 -7.90
N SER A 259 7.37 -3.21 -6.85
CA SER A 259 6.58 -4.36 -6.40
C SER A 259 5.11 -4.04 -6.66
N ASP A 260 4.31 -5.06 -6.98
CA ASP A 260 2.86 -4.89 -7.09
C ASP A 260 2.21 -5.10 -5.72
N THR A 261 1.21 -4.29 -5.38
CA THR A 261 0.40 -4.47 -4.16
C THR A 261 -1.07 -4.65 -4.55
N LEU A 262 -1.68 -5.72 -4.06
CA LEU A 262 -3.09 -6.03 -4.24
C LEU A 262 -3.86 -5.71 -2.96
N PHE A 263 -4.87 -4.86 -3.06
CA PHE A 263 -5.80 -4.47 -2.00
C PHE A 263 -7.11 -5.23 -2.21
N LEU A 264 -7.62 -5.86 -1.15
CA LEU A 264 -8.87 -6.63 -1.17
C LEU A 264 -9.83 -6.05 -0.13
N TRP A 265 -11.12 -5.92 -0.47
CA TRP A 265 -12.19 -5.89 0.53
C TRP A 265 -12.55 -7.32 0.92
N LEU A 266 -12.66 -7.62 2.22
CA LEU A 266 -13.02 -8.94 2.73
C LEU A 266 -14.17 -8.83 3.75
N GLN A 267 -15.23 -9.61 3.52
CA GLN A 267 -16.30 -9.79 4.50
C GLN A 267 -15.91 -10.86 5.54
N GLU A 268 -15.58 -12.06 5.08
CA GLU A 268 -15.09 -13.18 5.90
C GLU A 268 -13.65 -13.51 5.48
N PRO A 269 -12.62 -13.00 6.18
CA PRO A 269 -11.24 -13.22 5.82
C PRO A 269 -10.76 -14.62 6.23
N THR A 270 -9.82 -15.19 5.47
CA THR A 270 -9.12 -16.43 5.81
C THR A 270 -7.63 -16.15 6.07
N PRO A 271 -7.19 -15.98 7.33
CA PRO A 271 -5.78 -15.72 7.63
C PRO A 271 -4.85 -16.87 7.25
N ALA A 272 -3.78 -16.54 6.52
CA ALA A 272 -2.82 -17.49 5.96
C ALA A 272 -1.38 -17.20 6.42
N LEU A 273 -0.41 -17.98 5.91
CA LEU A 273 1.03 -17.72 6.10
C LEU A 273 1.59 -16.65 5.15
N GLU A 274 0.74 -16.13 4.26
CA GLU A 274 1.02 -15.10 3.27
C GLU A 274 -0.07 -14.02 3.33
N GLY A 275 0.26 -12.81 2.86
CA GLY A 275 -0.64 -11.66 2.94
C GLY A 275 -0.87 -11.13 4.34
N HIS A 276 -1.64 -10.05 4.42
CA HIS A 276 -1.95 -9.35 5.66
C HIS A 276 -3.43 -8.94 5.68
N ILE A 277 -4.17 -9.35 6.71
CA ILE A 277 -5.55 -8.96 6.95
C ILE A 277 -5.59 -7.91 8.06
N PHE A 278 -6.35 -6.84 7.84
CA PHE A 278 -6.60 -5.74 8.76
C PHE A 278 -8.12 -5.52 8.87
N CYS A 279 -8.62 -4.91 9.95
CA CYS A 279 -10.00 -4.43 9.93
C CYS A 279 -10.13 -3.28 8.91
N SER A 280 -11.28 -3.13 8.26
CA SER A 280 -11.45 -2.09 7.23
C SER A 280 -11.45 -0.69 7.87
N PRO A 281 -10.72 0.28 7.28
CA PRO A 281 -10.63 1.65 7.79
C PRO A 281 -11.93 2.45 7.59
N VAL A 282 -12.87 1.92 6.80
CA VAL A 282 -14.13 2.57 6.42
C VAL A 282 -15.37 1.78 6.82
N ASP A 283 -15.20 0.54 7.28
CA ASP A 283 -16.27 -0.32 7.81
C ASP A 283 -15.73 -1.22 8.95
N PRO A 284 -15.88 -0.83 10.22
CA PRO A 284 -15.32 -1.58 11.35
C PRO A 284 -15.85 -3.01 11.55
N GLN A 285 -16.91 -3.42 10.85
CA GLN A 285 -17.45 -4.79 10.94
C GLN A 285 -16.79 -5.75 9.93
N HIS A 286 -16.03 -5.21 8.97
CA HIS A 286 -15.43 -5.94 7.87
C HIS A 286 -13.92 -5.70 7.81
N TYR A 287 -13.26 -6.29 6.82
CA TYR A 287 -11.81 -6.38 6.73
C TYR A 287 -11.29 -5.88 5.39
N MET A 288 -10.01 -5.56 5.36
CA MET A 288 -9.23 -5.43 4.14
C MET A 288 -8.04 -6.38 4.18
N ALA A 289 -7.49 -6.71 3.02
CA ALA A 289 -6.21 -7.40 2.96
C ALA A 289 -5.24 -6.81 1.94
N LEU A 290 -3.94 -7.02 2.19
CA LEU A 290 -2.84 -6.69 1.32
C LEU A 290 -2.05 -7.96 0.94
N LEU A 291 -1.80 -8.14 -0.35
CA LEU A 291 -0.84 -9.12 -0.88
C LEU A 291 0.24 -8.37 -1.66
N CYS A 292 1.50 -8.67 -1.38
CA CYS A 292 2.66 -7.97 -1.94
C CYS A 292 3.45 -8.89 -2.86
N PHE A 293 3.67 -8.47 -4.10
CA PHE A 293 4.40 -9.23 -5.11
C PHE A 293 5.67 -8.46 -5.50
N LYS A 294 6.84 -9.00 -5.11
CA LYS A 294 8.14 -8.35 -5.24
C LYS A 294 8.54 -8.15 -6.71
N ASN A 295 8.23 -9.11 -7.57
CA ASN A 295 8.58 -9.10 -9.00
C ASN A 295 7.55 -8.33 -9.85
N GLY A 296 7.44 -7.02 -9.62
CA GLY A 296 6.50 -6.11 -10.29
C GLY A 296 7.04 -5.52 -11.61
N SER A 297 7.22 -4.20 -11.65
CA SER A 297 7.57 -3.46 -12.87
C SER A 297 8.93 -3.84 -13.46
N LEU A 298 9.92 -4.17 -12.63
CA LEU A 298 11.25 -4.56 -13.09
C LEU A 298 11.23 -5.84 -13.94
N MET A 299 10.33 -6.79 -13.63
CA MET A 299 10.14 -7.96 -14.49
C MET A 299 9.41 -7.61 -15.79
N ARG A 300 8.39 -6.76 -15.74
CA ARG A 300 7.70 -6.29 -16.96
C ARG A 300 8.66 -5.53 -17.89
N GLU A 301 9.50 -4.67 -17.34
CA GLU A 301 10.57 -3.98 -18.08
C GLU A 301 11.62 -4.94 -18.64
N LYS A 302 12.04 -5.94 -17.86
CA LYS A 302 13.04 -6.91 -18.32
C LYS A 302 12.51 -7.81 -19.45
N ILE A 303 11.27 -8.33 -19.36
CA ILE A 303 10.66 -9.07 -20.47
C ILE A 303 10.39 -8.15 -21.68
N ARG A 304 9.99 -6.88 -21.48
CA ARG A 304 9.91 -5.89 -22.57
C ARG A 304 11.26 -5.70 -23.28
N ASP A 305 12.35 -5.65 -22.53
CA ASP A 305 13.68 -5.46 -23.09
C ASP A 305 14.21 -6.72 -23.81
N GLU A 306 13.92 -7.90 -23.28
CA GLU A 306 14.29 -9.19 -23.85
C GLU A 306 13.42 -9.59 -25.07
N SER A 307 12.12 -9.26 -25.07
CA SER A 307 11.13 -9.80 -26.03
C SER A 307 10.37 -8.76 -26.86
N ALA A 308 10.40 -7.46 -26.52
CA ALA A 308 9.61 -6.41 -27.16
C ALA A 308 10.44 -5.21 -27.66
N SER A 309 11.70 -5.41 -28.05
CA SER A 309 12.60 -4.35 -28.53
C SER A 309 12.68 -3.12 -27.61
N ARG A 310 12.56 -3.32 -26.29
CA ARG A 310 12.51 -2.25 -25.27
C ARG A 310 11.33 -1.28 -25.38
N SER A 311 10.28 -1.65 -26.13
CA SER A 311 9.13 -0.81 -26.45
C SER A 311 7.85 -1.31 -25.77
N TRP A 312 7.21 -0.46 -24.98
CA TRP A 312 5.86 -0.73 -24.47
C TRP A 312 4.80 -0.82 -25.59
N GLY A 313 5.06 -0.21 -26.75
CA GLY A 313 4.19 -0.31 -27.92
C GLY A 313 4.25 -1.69 -28.58
N GLU A 314 5.45 -2.30 -28.68
CA GLU A 314 5.57 -3.69 -29.15
C GLU A 314 5.08 -4.68 -28.09
N PHE A 315 5.26 -4.38 -26.80
CA PHE A 315 4.69 -5.17 -25.70
C PHE A 315 3.14 -5.20 -25.76
N SER A 316 2.51 -4.06 -26.04
CA SER A 316 1.07 -3.99 -26.32
C SER A 316 0.66 -4.82 -27.54
N LYS A 317 1.40 -4.73 -28.65
CA LYS A 317 1.11 -5.53 -29.85
C LYS A 317 1.21 -7.04 -29.58
N ALA A 318 2.20 -7.48 -28.79
CA ALA A 318 2.33 -8.87 -28.37
C ALA A 318 1.13 -9.38 -27.56
N LEU A 319 0.54 -8.53 -26.71
CA LEU A 319 -0.71 -8.87 -26.00
C LEU A 319 -1.93 -8.88 -26.93
N GLN A 320 -1.93 -8.09 -28.00
CA GLN A 320 -2.98 -8.05 -29.03
C GLN A 320 -2.88 -9.18 -30.06
N SER A 321 -1.67 -9.68 -30.35
CA SER A 321 -1.39 -10.77 -31.30
C SER A 321 -1.61 -12.16 -30.69
N THR A 322 -1.77 -12.25 -29.37
CA THR A 322 -1.91 -13.51 -28.62
C THR A 322 -3.28 -13.64 -27.98
N GLU A 323 -3.90 -14.79 -28.18
CA GLU A 323 -5.21 -15.14 -27.63
C GLU A 323 -5.20 -15.28 -26.10
N MET A 324 -6.36 -15.05 -25.46
CA MET A 324 -6.56 -15.31 -24.03
C MET A 324 -6.20 -16.76 -23.67
N GLY A 325 -5.48 -16.92 -22.55
CA GLY A 325 -4.96 -18.21 -22.09
C GLY A 325 -3.71 -18.69 -22.85
N ASN A 326 -3.15 -17.88 -23.75
CA ASN A 326 -1.82 -18.05 -24.34
C ASN A 326 -1.55 -19.40 -25.02
N GLY A 327 -2.59 -20.02 -25.60
CA GLY A 327 -2.52 -21.38 -26.15
C GLY A 327 -2.16 -22.45 -25.10
N GLY A 328 -2.38 -22.18 -23.82
CA GLY A 328 -2.01 -23.04 -22.69
C GLY A 328 -0.57 -22.86 -22.19
N ASN A 329 0.19 -21.88 -22.68
CA ASN A 329 1.55 -21.62 -22.22
C ASN A 329 1.56 -20.76 -20.95
N LEU A 330 2.09 -21.31 -19.86
CA LEU A 330 2.10 -20.69 -18.53
C LEU A 330 3.53 -20.37 -18.09
N GLY A 331 3.72 -19.25 -17.39
CA GLY A 331 5.02 -18.82 -16.92
C GLY A 331 4.99 -18.14 -15.55
N PHE A 332 6.03 -18.39 -14.76
CA PHE A 332 6.33 -17.79 -13.47
C PHE A 332 7.67 -17.06 -13.60
N TYR A 333 7.77 -15.81 -13.14
CA TYR A 333 8.91 -14.94 -13.43
C TYR A 333 9.42 -14.25 -12.17
N PHE A 334 10.30 -14.92 -11.43
CA PHE A 334 10.80 -14.47 -10.14
C PHE A 334 12.33 -14.34 -10.16
N ASP A 335 12.84 -13.27 -10.78
CA ASP A 335 14.29 -12.99 -10.85
C ASP A 335 14.89 -12.65 -9.48
N VAL A 336 14.06 -12.19 -8.54
CA VAL A 336 14.37 -12.15 -7.10
C VAL A 336 13.39 -13.04 -6.33
N MET A 337 13.79 -13.52 -5.16
CA MET A 337 12.91 -14.28 -4.26
C MET A 337 11.59 -13.53 -4.03
N GLU A 338 10.50 -14.16 -4.43
CA GLU A 338 9.14 -13.65 -4.32
C GLU A 338 8.62 -13.78 -2.88
N ILE A 339 7.65 -12.94 -2.51
CA ILE A 339 6.96 -12.92 -1.21
C ILE A 339 5.67 -13.75 -1.28
N THR A 340 4.97 -13.68 -2.41
CA THR A 340 3.67 -14.32 -2.63
C THR A 340 3.70 -15.08 -3.95
N PRO A 341 4.05 -16.39 -3.94
CA PRO A 341 4.57 -17.18 -2.82
C PRO A 341 6.11 -17.15 -2.74
N GLU A 342 6.71 -17.85 -1.77
CA GLU A 342 8.18 -17.98 -1.60
C GLU A 342 8.84 -18.84 -2.70
N ILE A 343 8.93 -18.31 -3.93
CA ILE A 343 9.59 -18.95 -5.10
C ILE A 343 10.67 -18.02 -5.67
N ILE A 344 11.72 -18.62 -6.25
CA ILE A 344 12.69 -17.92 -7.10
C ILE A 344 12.87 -18.66 -8.43
N GLY A 345 13.33 -17.95 -9.47
CA GLY A 345 13.59 -18.46 -10.81
C GLY A 345 12.48 -18.17 -11.82
N ARG A 346 12.75 -18.51 -13.09
CA ARG A 346 11.77 -18.43 -14.19
C ARG A 346 11.37 -19.83 -14.61
N HIS A 347 10.09 -20.17 -14.45
CA HIS A 347 9.54 -21.50 -14.71
C HIS A 347 8.49 -21.39 -15.82
N ARG A 348 8.60 -22.17 -16.89
CA ARG A 348 7.74 -22.07 -18.08
C ARG A 348 7.20 -23.43 -18.48
N PHE A 349 5.90 -23.53 -18.77
CA PHE A 349 5.22 -24.79 -19.06
C PHE A 349 4.35 -24.71 -20.31
N THR A 350 4.50 -25.68 -21.23
CA THR A 350 3.60 -25.83 -22.39
C THR A 350 2.20 -26.23 -21.95
N ALA A 351 1.23 -26.25 -22.88
CA ALA A 351 -0.13 -26.74 -22.63
C ALA A 351 -0.19 -28.12 -21.96
N GLU A 352 0.76 -29.02 -22.23
CA GLU A 352 0.84 -30.37 -21.62
C GLU A 352 1.59 -30.42 -20.27
N ASN A 353 1.85 -29.27 -19.63
CA ASN A 353 2.61 -29.15 -18.38
C ASN A 353 4.08 -29.61 -18.46
N ARG A 354 4.64 -29.66 -19.68
CA ARG A 354 6.08 -29.90 -19.89
C ARG A 354 6.84 -28.60 -19.70
N GLU A 355 7.86 -28.67 -18.87
CA GLU A 355 8.73 -27.52 -18.57
C GLU A 355 9.65 -27.23 -19.76
N VAL A 356 9.86 -25.96 -20.07
CA VAL A 356 10.66 -25.50 -21.22
C VAL A 356 11.57 -24.33 -20.86
N SER A 357 12.69 -24.19 -21.56
CA SER A 357 13.69 -23.15 -21.28
C SER A 357 13.27 -21.74 -21.73
N ALA A 358 12.42 -21.62 -22.75
CA ALA A 358 11.99 -20.35 -23.33
C ALA A 358 10.67 -20.48 -24.11
N PHE A 359 10.00 -19.36 -24.33
CA PHE A 359 8.89 -19.20 -25.29
C PHE A 359 9.27 -18.22 -26.43
N PRO A 360 8.50 -18.19 -27.55
CA PRO A 360 8.51 -17.06 -28.47
C PRO A 360 8.17 -15.74 -27.76
N GLY A 361 8.70 -14.60 -28.23
CA GLY A 361 8.59 -13.31 -27.52
C GLY A 361 7.16 -12.90 -27.14
N ASP A 362 6.21 -12.97 -28.07
CA ASP A 362 4.81 -12.63 -27.80
C ASP A 362 4.17 -13.55 -26.73
N VAL A 363 4.51 -14.84 -26.76
CA VAL A 363 4.04 -15.86 -25.81
C VAL A 363 4.67 -15.66 -24.43
N GLU A 364 5.94 -15.24 -24.37
CA GLU A 364 6.65 -14.87 -23.13
C GLU A 364 5.98 -13.65 -22.47
N ILE A 365 5.66 -12.63 -23.26
CA ILE A 365 4.99 -11.40 -22.83
C ILE A 365 3.60 -11.69 -22.24
N ARG A 366 2.78 -12.49 -22.94
CA ARG A 366 1.48 -12.89 -22.41
C ARG A 366 1.61 -13.81 -21.20
N ALA A 367 2.53 -14.77 -21.20
CA ALA A 367 2.76 -15.66 -20.06
C ALA A 367 3.13 -14.88 -18.78
N LEU A 368 3.95 -13.81 -18.89
CA LEU A 368 4.24 -12.94 -17.76
C LEU A 368 2.99 -12.24 -17.23
N ILE A 369 2.22 -11.60 -18.11
CA ILE A 369 1.10 -10.74 -17.68
C ILE A 369 -0.09 -11.59 -17.19
N GLU A 370 -0.43 -12.67 -17.89
CA GLU A 370 -1.44 -13.63 -17.40
C GLU A 370 -1.00 -14.27 -16.08
N GLY A 371 0.26 -14.71 -15.96
CA GLY A 371 0.79 -15.30 -14.72
C GLY A 371 0.74 -14.32 -13.54
N GLN A 372 1.17 -13.07 -13.74
CA GLN A 372 1.12 -12.01 -12.72
C GLN A 372 -0.30 -11.69 -12.24
N PHE A 373 -1.34 -11.84 -13.07
CA PHE A 373 -2.73 -11.60 -12.67
C PHE A 373 -3.44 -12.87 -12.17
N MET A 374 -3.13 -14.05 -12.71
CA MET A 374 -3.65 -15.32 -12.20
C MET A 374 -3.15 -15.60 -10.79
N ALA A 375 -1.85 -15.38 -10.51
CA ALA A 375 -1.31 -15.45 -9.15
C ALA A 375 -2.07 -14.51 -8.19
N LYS A 376 -2.21 -13.22 -8.56
CA LYS A 376 -2.98 -12.23 -7.78
C LYS A 376 -4.40 -12.71 -7.46
N LYS A 377 -5.11 -13.32 -8.43
CA LYS A 377 -6.45 -13.89 -8.21
C LYS A 377 -6.44 -15.11 -7.29
N ILE A 378 -5.53 -16.07 -7.52
CA ILE A 378 -5.41 -17.30 -6.74
C ILE A 378 -5.11 -16.99 -5.26
N HIS A 379 -4.13 -16.13 -4.99
CA HIS A 379 -3.79 -15.74 -3.62
C HIS A 379 -4.89 -14.91 -2.94
N ALA A 380 -5.58 -14.03 -3.68
CA ALA A 380 -6.76 -13.33 -3.15
C ALA A 380 -7.87 -14.31 -2.76
N GLU A 381 -8.18 -15.27 -3.63
CA GLU A 381 -9.17 -16.32 -3.35
C GLU A 381 -8.74 -17.21 -2.16
N GLY A 382 -7.44 -17.41 -1.94
CA GLY A 382 -6.87 -18.05 -0.75
C GLY A 382 -7.15 -17.30 0.56
N LEU A 383 -7.21 -15.95 0.54
CA LEU A 383 -7.58 -15.12 1.69
C LEU A 383 -9.10 -14.95 1.89
N GLY A 384 -9.92 -15.62 1.08
CA GLY A 384 -11.39 -15.56 1.16
C GLY A 384 -12.04 -14.56 0.19
N TYR A 385 -11.28 -13.80 -0.60
CA TYR A 385 -11.87 -12.88 -1.60
C TYR A 385 -12.65 -13.64 -2.68
N ARG A 386 -13.79 -13.11 -3.11
CA ARG A 386 -14.57 -13.63 -4.25
C ARG A 386 -15.06 -12.47 -5.11
N VAL A 387 -15.18 -12.70 -6.41
CA VAL A 387 -15.80 -11.75 -7.34
C VAL A 387 -17.31 -11.75 -7.09
N ASN A 388 -17.85 -10.58 -6.74
CA ASN A 388 -19.27 -10.40 -6.44
C ASN A 388 -20.07 -10.20 -7.74
N PHE A 389 -21.19 -10.91 -7.90
CA PHE A 389 -22.09 -10.82 -9.05
C PHE A 389 -23.47 -10.29 -8.67
N ASN A 390 -24.03 -9.40 -9.49
CA ASN A 390 -25.44 -9.04 -9.42
C ASN A 390 -26.27 -10.19 -10.02
N ILE A 391 -26.94 -10.95 -9.16
CA ILE A 391 -27.73 -12.15 -9.54
C ILE A 391 -28.85 -11.80 -10.55
N THR A 392 -29.43 -10.60 -10.48
CA THR A 392 -30.52 -10.16 -11.36
C THR A 392 -30.05 -9.81 -12.77
N LEU A 393 -28.83 -9.30 -12.92
CA LEU A 393 -28.28 -8.82 -14.19
C LEU A 393 -27.18 -9.73 -14.77
N ILE A 394 -26.67 -10.69 -14.00
CA ILE A 394 -25.53 -11.56 -14.32
C ILE A 394 -24.30 -10.74 -14.78
N VAL A 395 -24.06 -9.62 -14.09
CA VAL A 395 -22.85 -8.79 -14.26
C VAL A 395 -22.10 -8.69 -12.93
N PRO A 396 -20.76 -8.58 -12.95
CA PRO A 396 -19.98 -8.30 -11.74
C PRO A 396 -20.44 -7.00 -11.07
N LYS A 397 -20.64 -7.04 -9.75
CA LYS A 397 -20.69 -5.84 -8.88
C LYS A 397 -19.26 -5.34 -8.61
N THR A 398 -18.30 -6.28 -8.52
CA THR A 398 -16.86 -6.00 -8.37
C THR A 398 -16.36 -4.97 -9.39
N LYS A 399 -15.70 -3.94 -8.87
CA LYS A 399 -14.83 -3.03 -9.61
C LYS A 399 -13.36 -3.35 -9.29
N ILE A 400 -12.51 -3.30 -10.30
CA ILE A 400 -11.06 -3.38 -10.15
C ILE A 400 -10.47 -1.99 -10.37
N LEU A 401 -9.74 -1.45 -9.41
CA LEU A 401 -9.03 -0.18 -9.57
C LEU A 401 -7.54 -0.43 -9.83
N ALA A 402 -7.04 -0.04 -11.00
CA ALA A 402 -5.63 -0.19 -11.37
C ALA A 402 -4.89 1.15 -11.28
N THR A 403 -3.73 1.15 -10.64
CA THR A 403 -2.82 2.30 -10.55
C THR A 403 -1.35 1.88 -10.73
N GLY A 404 -0.43 2.83 -10.67
CA GLY A 404 1.01 2.63 -10.89
C GLY A 404 1.40 2.70 -12.37
N GLY A 405 2.69 2.52 -12.66
CA GLY A 405 3.23 2.76 -13.99
C GLY A 405 2.53 1.95 -15.10
N ALA A 406 2.22 0.67 -14.83
CA ALA A 406 1.62 -0.21 -15.82
C ALA A 406 0.10 0.01 -16.05
N SER A 407 -0.61 0.78 -15.21
CA SER A 407 -2.04 1.08 -15.45
C SER A 407 -2.26 2.04 -16.64
N HIS A 408 -1.20 2.66 -17.15
CA HIS A 408 -1.21 3.44 -18.38
C HIS A 408 -1.27 2.55 -19.65
N ASN A 409 -0.95 1.26 -19.54
CA ASN A 409 -1.02 0.33 -20.66
C ASN A 409 -2.39 -0.38 -20.70
N ARG A 410 -3.20 -0.06 -21.71
CA ARG A 410 -4.56 -0.60 -21.83
C ARG A 410 -4.58 -2.12 -22.02
N ASP A 411 -3.62 -2.68 -22.73
CA ASP A 411 -3.58 -4.11 -23.07
C ASP A 411 -3.22 -4.96 -21.84
N ILE A 412 -2.34 -4.45 -20.96
CA ILE A 412 -2.11 -5.03 -19.63
C ILE A 412 -3.41 -5.00 -18.79
N LEU A 413 -4.14 -3.88 -18.81
CA LEU A 413 -5.41 -3.79 -18.09
C LEU A 413 -6.53 -4.65 -18.67
N GLN A 414 -6.47 -4.96 -19.97
CA GLN A 414 -7.40 -5.91 -20.60
C GLN A 414 -7.21 -7.32 -20.03
N VAL A 415 -5.96 -7.80 -19.93
CA VAL A 415 -5.67 -9.10 -19.31
C VAL A 415 -6.09 -9.13 -17.84
N LEU A 416 -5.91 -8.05 -17.08
CA LEU A 416 -6.40 -7.94 -15.70
C LEU A 416 -7.93 -8.09 -15.64
N ALA A 417 -8.67 -7.41 -16.52
CA ALA A 417 -10.13 -7.52 -16.61
C ALA A 417 -10.57 -8.94 -16.98
N ASP A 418 -9.90 -9.56 -17.95
CA ASP A 418 -10.22 -10.89 -18.45
C ASP A 418 -9.98 -11.98 -17.39
N VAL A 419 -8.81 -11.96 -16.70
CA VAL A 419 -8.44 -12.94 -15.66
C VAL A 419 -9.39 -12.88 -14.46
N PHE A 420 -9.71 -11.68 -13.99
CA PHE A 420 -10.64 -11.52 -12.87
C PHE A 420 -12.10 -11.74 -13.28
N GLY A 421 -12.47 -11.42 -14.51
CA GLY A 421 -13.85 -11.43 -14.97
C GLY A 421 -14.65 -10.22 -14.49
N ALA A 422 -13.98 -9.09 -14.20
CA ALA A 422 -14.61 -7.85 -13.71
C ALA A 422 -14.03 -6.58 -14.38
N PRO A 423 -14.80 -5.48 -14.48
CA PRO A 423 -14.37 -4.24 -15.12
C PRO A 423 -13.20 -3.55 -14.39
N VAL A 424 -12.23 -3.06 -15.18
CA VAL A 424 -11.05 -2.36 -14.68
C VAL A 424 -11.17 -0.86 -14.94
N TYR A 425 -11.02 -0.09 -13.88
CA TYR A 425 -10.99 1.36 -13.85
C TYR A 425 -9.59 1.84 -13.50
N VAL A 426 -9.22 3.01 -14.00
CA VAL A 426 -8.01 3.73 -13.57
C VAL A 426 -8.39 4.98 -12.80
N ILE A 427 -7.60 5.26 -11.77
CA ILE A 427 -7.67 6.44 -10.92
C ILE A 427 -6.25 7.00 -10.79
N ASP A 428 -6.13 8.32 -10.81
CA ASP A 428 -4.86 8.97 -10.48
C ASP A 428 -4.69 8.91 -8.95
N THR A 429 -3.84 8.00 -8.47
CA THR A 429 -3.66 7.75 -7.03
C THR A 429 -2.41 8.41 -6.45
N THR A 430 -1.80 9.37 -7.17
CA THR A 430 -0.56 10.05 -6.73
C THR A 430 -0.65 10.58 -5.28
N ASN A 431 -1.84 11.01 -4.85
CA ASN A 431 -2.14 11.42 -3.47
C ASN A 431 -3.24 10.58 -2.77
N SER A 432 -3.43 9.30 -3.14
CA SER A 432 -4.52 8.46 -2.61
C SER A 432 -4.61 8.36 -1.08
N ALA A 433 -3.47 8.22 -0.37
CA ALA A 433 -3.45 8.22 1.10
C ALA A 433 -3.89 9.58 1.69
N CYS A 434 -3.45 10.69 1.10
CA CYS A 434 -3.87 12.03 1.52
C CYS A 434 -5.37 12.23 1.26
N VAL A 435 -5.84 11.95 0.04
CA VAL A 435 -7.23 12.11 -0.38
C VAL A 435 -8.17 11.22 0.45
N GLY A 436 -7.80 9.96 0.66
CA GLY A 436 -8.54 9.03 1.51
C GLY A 436 -8.59 9.47 2.98
N SER A 437 -7.52 10.08 3.49
CA SER A 437 -7.53 10.68 4.82
C SER A 437 -8.49 11.88 4.90
N ALA A 438 -8.53 12.75 3.89
CA ALA A 438 -9.50 13.83 3.83
C ALA A 438 -10.95 13.31 3.70
N TYR A 439 -11.19 12.25 2.92
CA TYR A 439 -12.49 11.59 2.83
C TYR A 439 -12.92 10.95 4.15
N ARG A 440 -12.00 10.33 4.88
CA ARG A 440 -12.26 9.83 6.25
C ARG A 440 -12.54 10.97 7.24
N ALA A 441 -11.89 12.12 7.10
CA ALA A 441 -12.20 13.31 7.89
C ALA A 441 -13.64 13.83 7.61
N PHE A 442 -14.09 13.84 6.35
CA PHE A 442 -15.49 14.12 6.00
C PHE A 442 -16.46 13.07 6.55
N HIS A 443 -16.12 11.78 6.50
CA HIS A 443 -16.94 10.72 7.09
C HIS A 443 -17.06 10.85 8.62
N GLY A 444 -15.96 11.22 9.30
CA GLY A 444 -15.98 11.52 10.74
C GLY A 444 -16.85 12.73 11.11
N LEU A 445 -16.94 13.75 10.24
CA LEU A 445 -17.91 14.85 10.39
C LEU A 445 -19.37 14.37 10.21
N ALA A 446 -19.58 13.32 9.41
CA ALA A 446 -20.89 12.69 9.20
C ALA A 446 -21.21 11.56 10.21
N ALA A 447 -20.29 11.19 11.12
CA ALA A 447 -20.42 9.99 11.96
C ALA A 447 -21.70 9.95 12.83
N GLY A 448 -22.23 11.11 13.23
CA GLY A 448 -23.50 11.22 13.96
C GLY A 448 -24.77 10.95 13.14
N THR A 449 -24.65 10.70 11.82
CA THR A 449 -25.79 10.46 10.91
C THR A 449 -26.04 8.99 10.61
N GLY A 450 -25.11 8.09 10.96
CA GLY A 450 -25.15 6.68 10.55
C GLY A 450 -24.90 6.44 9.05
N MET A 451 -24.46 7.46 8.31
CA MET A 451 -24.20 7.34 6.86
C MET A 451 -22.99 6.43 6.57
N PRO A 452 -23.12 5.44 5.66
CA PRO A 452 -21.99 4.65 5.18
C PRO A 452 -20.93 5.53 4.51
N PHE A 453 -19.66 5.12 4.60
CA PHE A 453 -18.55 5.84 3.97
C PHE A 453 -18.80 6.09 2.47
N SER A 454 -19.27 5.08 1.74
CA SER A 454 -19.57 5.13 0.29
C SER A 454 -20.57 6.22 -0.10
N GLU A 455 -21.59 6.48 0.72
CA GLU A 455 -22.55 7.57 0.48
C GLU A 455 -21.95 8.95 0.77
N VAL A 456 -21.07 9.07 1.77
CA VAL A 456 -20.32 10.33 2.00
C VAL A 456 -19.40 10.63 0.82
N VAL A 457 -18.65 9.65 0.31
CA VAL A 457 -17.68 9.84 -0.79
C VAL A 457 -18.30 9.78 -2.19
N LYS A 458 -19.62 9.81 -2.31
CA LYS A 458 -20.36 9.65 -3.57
C LYS A 458 -20.12 10.76 -4.58
N LEU A 459 -19.85 11.98 -4.10
CA LEU A 459 -19.53 13.16 -4.93
C LEU A 459 -18.09 13.18 -5.44
N ALA A 460 -17.21 12.34 -4.88
CA ALA A 460 -15.80 12.31 -5.28
C ALA A 460 -15.63 11.90 -6.75
N PRO A 461 -14.58 12.41 -7.45
CA PRO A 461 -14.31 12.09 -8.84
C PRO A 461 -14.35 10.59 -9.17
N ASN A 462 -15.11 10.23 -10.20
CA ASN A 462 -15.29 8.84 -10.58
C ASN A 462 -14.07 8.31 -11.36
N PRO A 463 -13.60 7.09 -11.05
CA PRO A 463 -12.47 6.49 -11.75
C PRO A 463 -12.89 6.18 -13.19
N ARG A 464 -11.95 6.27 -14.14
CA ARG A 464 -12.23 6.11 -15.56
C ARG A 464 -12.18 4.64 -15.96
N LEU A 465 -13.26 4.10 -16.52
CA LEU A 465 -13.26 2.75 -17.10
C LEU A 465 -12.16 2.64 -18.17
N ALA A 466 -11.33 1.61 -18.07
CA ALA A 466 -10.17 1.37 -18.94
C ALA A 466 -10.30 0.08 -19.75
N ALA A 467 -10.81 -0.99 -19.12
CA ALA A 467 -11.07 -2.27 -19.76
C ALA A 467 -12.32 -2.95 -19.16
N THR A 468 -12.97 -3.78 -19.96
CA THR A 468 -14.08 -4.66 -19.54
C THR A 468 -13.74 -6.08 -19.98
N PRO A 469 -14.13 -7.13 -19.22
CA PRO A 469 -13.79 -8.50 -19.55
C PRO A 469 -14.28 -8.87 -20.95
N THR A 470 -13.42 -9.52 -21.73
CA THR A 470 -13.74 -10.03 -23.06
C THR A 470 -14.74 -11.18 -22.96
N LEU A 471 -15.68 -11.26 -23.90
CA LEU A 471 -16.63 -12.38 -23.95
C LEU A 471 -15.87 -13.70 -24.09
N GLY A 472 -16.16 -14.68 -23.21
CA GLY A 472 -15.46 -15.96 -23.15
C GLY A 472 -14.29 -16.02 -22.16
N ALA A 473 -13.85 -14.88 -21.59
CA ALA A 473 -12.72 -14.85 -20.67
C ALA A 473 -12.92 -15.77 -19.44
N SER A 474 -14.10 -15.72 -18.81
CA SER A 474 -14.39 -16.52 -17.61
C SER A 474 -14.19 -18.02 -17.85
N GLN A 475 -14.65 -18.54 -19.00
CA GLN A 475 -14.53 -19.96 -19.36
C GLN A 475 -13.07 -20.39 -19.57
N ILE A 476 -12.23 -19.49 -20.10
CA ILE A 476 -10.80 -19.74 -20.31
C ILE A 476 -10.07 -19.75 -18.96
N TYR A 477 -10.22 -18.69 -18.17
CA TYR A 477 -9.44 -18.54 -16.94
C TYR A 477 -9.93 -19.43 -15.80
N GLU A 478 -11.19 -19.84 -15.72
CA GLU A 478 -11.66 -20.80 -14.71
C GLU A 478 -10.89 -22.13 -14.77
N ALA A 479 -10.68 -22.66 -15.97
CA ALA A 479 -9.84 -23.86 -16.17
C ALA A 479 -8.35 -23.57 -15.97
N LEU A 480 -7.87 -22.40 -16.41
CA LEU A 480 -6.45 -22.06 -16.39
C LEU A 480 -5.91 -21.72 -14.99
N LEU A 481 -6.71 -21.04 -14.15
CA LEU A 481 -6.39 -20.73 -12.75
C LEU A 481 -6.11 -22.00 -11.93
N GLN A 482 -6.98 -23.01 -12.04
CA GLN A 482 -6.79 -24.31 -11.37
C GLN A 482 -5.50 -25.01 -11.81
N ARG A 483 -5.11 -24.82 -13.07
CA ARG A 483 -3.90 -25.40 -13.65
C ARG A 483 -2.64 -24.64 -13.23
N TYR A 484 -2.70 -23.31 -13.20
CA TYR A 484 -1.63 -22.44 -12.73
C TYR A 484 -1.31 -22.72 -11.25
N ALA A 485 -2.33 -22.77 -10.38
CA ALA A 485 -2.17 -23.12 -8.97
C ALA A 485 -1.50 -24.49 -8.76
N LYS A 486 -1.83 -25.50 -9.57
CA LYS A 486 -1.18 -26.82 -9.50
C LYS A 486 0.30 -26.78 -9.89
N LEU A 487 0.68 -25.95 -10.86
CA LEU A 487 2.08 -25.76 -11.26
C LEU A 487 2.87 -24.98 -10.20
N GLU A 488 2.26 -23.97 -9.59
CA GLU A 488 2.84 -23.22 -8.48
C GLU A 488 3.16 -24.12 -7.28
N GLN A 489 2.19 -24.96 -6.87
CA GLN A 489 2.40 -25.94 -5.80
C GLN A 489 3.48 -26.96 -6.15
N ARG A 490 3.59 -27.39 -7.42
CA ARG A 490 4.70 -28.25 -7.89
C ARG A 490 6.05 -27.58 -7.68
N ILE A 491 6.22 -26.32 -8.07
CA ILE A 491 7.47 -25.56 -7.89
C ILE A 491 7.79 -25.40 -6.38
N LEU A 492 6.79 -25.09 -5.56
CA LEU A 492 6.95 -25.00 -4.10
C LEU A 492 7.41 -26.34 -3.48
N THR A 493 6.87 -27.47 -3.94
CA THR A 493 7.32 -28.79 -3.44
C THR A 493 8.77 -29.09 -3.83
N GLN A 494 9.15 -28.81 -5.08
CA GLN A 494 10.53 -29.01 -5.57
C GLN A 494 11.54 -28.12 -4.83
N THR A 495 11.13 -26.92 -4.40
CA THR A 495 11.98 -26.00 -3.62
C THR A 495 12.17 -26.45 -2.17
N ARG A 496 11.31 -27.35 -1.65
CA ARG A 496 11.34 -27.85 -0.26
C ARG A 496 12.07 -29.19 -0.10
N GLU A 497 12.30 -29.94 -1.18
CA GLU A 497 13.06 -31.18 -1.14
C GLU A 497 14.58 -30.88 -1.10
N PRO A 498 15.36 -31.49 -0.19
CA PRO A 498 16.81 -31.40 -0.24
C PRO A 498 17.32 -32.09 -1.52
N PRO A 499 18.34 -31.54 -2.21
CA PRO A 499 18.84 -32.14 -3.45
C PRO A 499 19.27 -33.59 -3.23
N GLU A 500 18.84 -34.48 -4.11
CA GLU A 500 19.18 -35.91 -4.04
C GLU A 500 20.70 -36.07 -3.91
N ARG A 501 21.12 -36.89 -2.94
CA ARG A 501 22.53 -37.25 -2.81
C ARG A 501 22.93 -38.05 -4.04
N ILE A 502 23.68 -37.40 -4.95
CA ILE A 502 24.38 -38.07 -6.05
C ILE A 502 25.10 -39.29 -5.46
N PRO A 503 24.82 -40.52 -5.95
CA PRO A 503 25.51 -41.70 -5.47
C PRO A 503 27.02 -41.52 -5.64
N GLN A 504 27.76 -41.63 -4.54
CA GLN A 504 29.22 -41.70 -4.63
C GLN A 504 29.58 -42.90 -5.50
N ALA A 505 30.18 -42.63 -6.66
CA ALA A 505 30.74 -43.68 -7.50
C ALA A 505 31.73 -44.48 -6.65
N GLN A 506 31.47 -45.78 -6.51
CA GLN A 506 32.37 -46.68 -5.78
C GLN A 506 33.70 -46.73 -6.55
N ALA A 507 34.76 -46.23 -5.92
CA ALA A 507 36.11 -46.35 -6.46
C ALA A 507 36.61 -47.78 -6.24
N HIS A 508 36.74 -48.53 -7.34
CA HIS A 508 37.53 -49.74 -7.47
C HIS A 508 38.28 -49.70 -8.80
#